data_AF-A0A4R1L8H1-F1
#
_entry.id   AF-A0A4R1L8H1-F1
#
_cell.length_a   1.000
_cell.length_b   1.000
_cell.length_c   1.000
_cell.angle_alpha   90.00
_cell.angle_beta   90.00
_cell.angle_gamma   90.00
#
_symmetry.space_group_name_H-M   'P 1'
#
loop_
_entity.id
_entity.type
_entity.pdbx_description
1 polymer ?
#
loop_
_entity_poly.entity_id
_entity_poly.type
_entity_poly.pdbx_seq_one_letter_code
_entity_poly.pdbx_strand_id
1 'polypeptide(L)'
;MKKSSDNPTQQKLPLPAASKAASVAYRLRRRFATIAAIVVSLFFGYHVIFGENGLTAYQQKRSEDRTLQHQIQELQAENTRLQGHVEHLKNDPDAIEHEARERLHYTRPGEVIYTLNEPTAPATPAHK
;
A
#
# COMPACT_ATOMS: atom_id res chain seq x y z
N MET A 1 3.59 -51.50 -93.72
CA MET A 1 4.71 -50.81 -93.02
C MET A 1 4.07 -49.94 -91.93
N LYS A 2 4.31 -50.29 -90.65
CA LYS A 2 5.19 -49.55 -89.71
C LYS A 2 4.69 -48.11 -89.47
N LYS A 3 4.44 -47.61 -88.26
CA LYS A 3 4.89 -48.03 -86.92
C LYS A 3 4.14 -47.16 -85.88
N SER A 4 4.00 -47.70 -84.66
CA SER A 4 4.03 -47.00 -83.35
C SER A 4 3.14 -45.76 -83.19
N SER A 5 2.00 -45.84 -82.50
CA SER A 5 1.90 -45.96 -81.03
C SER A 5 2.97 -45.12 -80.32
N ASP A 6 2.56 -44.04 -79.67
CA ASP A 6 2.67 -43.96 -78.21
C ASP A 6 2.03 -42.65 -77.75
N ASN A 7 0.79 -42.78 -77.31
CA ASN A 7 0.18 -41.81 -76.42
C ASN A 7 0.88 -42.00 -75.06
N PRO A 8 1.66 -41.03 -74.54
CA PRO A 8 2.24 -41.15 -73.22
C PRO A 8 1.10 -40.97 -72.20
N THR A 9 0.53 -42.11 -71.85
CA THR A 9 -0.32 -42.33 -70.70
C THR A 9 0.25 -41.57 -69.52
N GLN A 10 -0.49 -40.57 -69.07
CA GLN A 10 -0.37 -39.89 -67.79
C GLN A 10 -0.17 -40.92 -66.67
N GLN A 11 1.09 -41.21 -66.34
CA GLN A 11 1.44 -42.08 -65.23
C GLN A 11 1.32 -41.27 -63.93
N LYS A 12 0.10 -41.19 -63.43
CA LYS A 12 -0.22 -40.63 -62.11
C LYS A 12 0.37 -41.56 -61.05
N LEU A 13 1.58 -41.23 -60.58
CA LEU A 13 2.26 -41.93 -59.48
C LEU A 13 1.31 -42.05 -58.27
N PRO A 14 1.09 -43.26 -57.71
CA PRO A 14 0.36 -43.38 -56.45
C PRO A 14 1.22 -42.78 -55.33
N LEU A 15 0.79 -41.65 -54.78
CA LEU A 15 1.42 -41.04 -53.62
C LEU A 15 1.43 -42.04 -52.46
N PRO A 16 2.59 -42.29 -51.82
CA PRO A 16 2.70 -43.27 -50.74
C PRO A 16 1.85 -42.82 -49.55
N ALA A 17 1.13 -43.76 -48.94
CA ALA A 17 0.32 -43.53 -47.74
C ALA A 17 1.11 -42.84 -46.59
N ALA A 18 2.44 -43.01 -46.58
CA ALA A 18 3.37 -42.32 -45.68
C ALA A 18 3.30 -40.79 -45.76
N SER A 19 3.06 -40.21 -46.95
CA SER A 19 2.94 -38.75 -47.12
C SER A 19 1.65 -38.20 -46.51
N LYS A 20 0.55 -38.97 -46.58
CA LYS A 20 -0.72 -38.61 -45.95
C LYS A 20 -0.60 -38.68 -44.43
N ALA A 21 0.00 -39.74 -43.88
CA ALA A 21 0.25 -39.90 -42.46
C ALA A 21 1.16 -38.80 -41.89
N ALA A 22 2.25 -38.46 -42.60
CA ALA A 22 3.13 -37.36 -42.22
C ALA A 22 2.40 -36.01 -42.19
N SER A 23 1.51 -35.75 -43.16
CA SER A 23 0.71 -34.52 -43.17
C SER A 23 -0.33 -34.46 -42.04
N VAL A 24 -0.91 -35.60 -41.65
CA VAL A 24 -1.84 -35.70 -40.52
C VAL A 24 -1.09 -35.45 -39.20
N ALA A 25 0.08 -36.07 -39.01
CA ALA A 25 0.93 -35.86 -37.86
C ALA A 25 1.39 -34.39 -37.75
N TYR A 26 1.75 -33.77 -38.87
CA TYR A 26 2.12 -32.35 -38.90
C TYR A 26 0.95 -31.43 -38.53
N ARG A 27 -0.26 -31.69 -39.04
CA ARG A 27 -1.47 -30.93 -38.67
C ARG A 27 -1.80 -31.08 -37.18
N LEU A 28 -1.66 -32.27 -36.62
CA LEU A 28 -1.87 -32.52 -35.19
C LEU A 28 -0.83 -31.78 -34.34
N ARG A 29 0.48 -31.90 -34.66
CA ARG A 29 1.54 -31.15 -33.98
C ARG A 29 1.29 -29.65 -34.02
N ARG A 30 0.87 -29.10 -35.17
CA ARG A 30 0.56 -27.68 -35.30
C ARG A 30 -0.62 -27.27 -34.44
N ARG A 31 -1.69 -28.07 -34.38
CA ARG A 31 -2.84 -27.81 -33.49
C ARG A 31 -2.43 -27.83 -32.02
N PHE A 32 -1.66 -28.83 -31.59
CA PHE A 32 -1.15 -28.89 -30.22
C PHE A 32 -0.22 -27.72 -29.90
N ALA A 33 0.66 -27.32 -30.84
CA ALA A 33 1.53 -26.16 -30.66
C ALA A 33 0.73 -24.85 -30.54
N THR A 34 -0.34 -24.67 -31.33
CA THR A 34 -1.21 -23.50 -31.21
C THR A 34 -1.97 -23.50 -29.90
N ILE A 35 -2.52 -24.64 -29.45
CA ILE A 35 -3.19 -24.75 -28.16
C ILE A 35 -2.21 -24.46 -27.02
N ALA A 36 -1.00 -25.02 -27.07
CA ALA A 36 0.02 -24.76 -26.07
C ALA A 36 0.40 -23.27 -26.03
N ALA A 37 0.56 -22.62 -27.18
CA ALA A 37 0.85 -21.19 -27.24
C ALA A 37 -0.29 -20.34 -26.62
N ILE A 38 -1.55 -20.69 -26.88
CA ILE A 38 -2.70 -20.02 -26.27
C ILE A 38 -2.70 -20.21 -24.75
N VAL A 39 -2.51 -21.44 -24.27
CA VAL A 39 -2.48 -21.74 -22.83
C VAL A 39 -1.35 -21.00 -22.14
N VAL A 40 -0.15 -20.99 -22.72
CA VAL A 40 0.99 -20.23 -22.19
C VAL A 40 0.67 -18.74 -22.15
N SER A 41 0.09 -18.19 -23.23
CA SER A 41 -0.27 -16.76 -23.27
C SER A 41 -1.34 -16.39 -22.23
N LEU A 42 -2.32 -17.26 -21.99
CA LEU A 42 -3.33 -17.07 -20.94
C LEU A 42 -2.72 -17.20 -19.55
N PHE A 43 -1.80 -18.16 -19.34
CA PHE A 43 -1.10 -18.34 -18.08
C PHE A 43 -0.28 -17.10 -17.71
N PHE A 44 0.52 -16.58 -18.65
CA PHE A 44 1.25 -15.33 -18.44
C PHE A 44 0.31 -14.14 -18.23
N GLY A 45 -0.77 -14.03 -19.02
CA GLY A 45 -1.77 -12.98 -18.83
C GLY A 45 -2.41 -13.01 -17.44
N TYR A 46 -2.79 -14.20 -16.96
CA TYR A 46 -3.31 -14.38 -15.60
C TYR A 46 -2.27 -14.01 -14.55
N HIS A 47 -1.03 -14.49 -14.68
CA HIS A 47 0.04 -14.20 -13.72
C HIS A 47 0.43 -12.71 -13.67
N VAL A 48 0.30 -11.98 -14.76
CA VAL A 48 0.54 -10.52 -14.79
C VAL A 48 -0.57 -9.77 -14.06
N ILE A 49 -1.83 -10.23 -14.18
CA ILE A 49 -2.98 -9.61 -13.52
C ILE A 49 -3.04 -9.98 -12.02
N PHE A 50 -2.80 -11.24 -11.70
CA PHE A 50 -2.91 -11.83 -10.34
C PHE A 50 -1.57 -12.05 -9.63
N GLY A 51 -0.45 -11.64 -10.22
CA GLY A 51 0.87 -11.77 -9.59
C GLY A 51 1.02 -10.86 -8.37
N GLU A 52 2.00 -11.17 -7.52
CA GLU A 52 2.31 -10.43 -6.28
C GLU A 52 2.51 -8.91 -6.51
N ASN A 53 2.83 -8.49 -7.73
CA ASN A 53 3.01 -7.10 -8.16
C ASN A 53 1.99 -6.64 -9.22
N GLY A 54 0.84 -7.30 -9.30
CA GLY A 54 -0.21 -7.01 -10.27
C GLY A 54 -0.95 -5.68 -10.01
N LEU A 55 -1.97 -5.41 -10.83
CA LEU A 55 -2.75 -4.17 -10.76
C LEU A 55 -3.42 -3.96 -9.40
N THR A 56 -3.73 -5.05 -8.70
CA THR A 56 -4.30 -5.06 -7.35
C THR A 56 -3.31 -4.57 -6.29
N ALA A 57 -2.07 -5.04 -6.33
CA ALA A 57 -1.00 -4.59 -5.43
C ALA A 57 -0.67 -3.11 -5.66
N TYR A 58 -0.72 -2.66 -6.91
CA TYR A 58 -0.57 -1.24 -7.24
C TYR A 58 -1.68 -0.38 -6.63
N GLN A 59 -2.94 -0.82 -6.72
CA GLN A 59 -4.07 -0.10 -6.13
C GLN A 59 -3.98 -0.03 -4.61
N GLN A 60 -3.63 -1.15 -3.96
CA GLN A 60 -3.45 -1.22 -2.51
C GLN A 60 -2.35 -0.24 -2.05
N LYS A 61 -1.18 -0.31 -2.68
CA LYS A 61 -0.05 0.58 -2.37
C LYS A 61 -0.37 2.05 -2.63
N ARG A 62 -1.15 2.35 -3.67
CA ARG A 62 -1.60 3.71 -3.96
C ARG A 62 -2.56 4.26 -2.91
N SER A 63 -3.38 3.39 -2.30
CA SER A 63 -4.27 3.79 -1.21
C SER A 63 -3.49 4.07 0.07
N GLU A 64 -2.53 3.21 0.40
CA GLU A 64 -1.63 3.37 1.55
C GLU A 64 -0.77 4.65 1.42
N ASP A 65 -0.22 4.91 0.24
CA ASP A 65 0.55 6.14 -0.04
C ASP A 65 -0.29 7.40 0.23
N ARG A 66 -1.57 7.41 -0.19
CA ARG A 66 -2.48 8.53 0.03
C ARG A 66 -2.79 8.73 1.51
N THR A 67 -3.07 7.65 2.23
CA THR A 67 -3.34 7.69 3.66
C THR A 67 -2.13 8.19 4.45
N LEU A 68 -0.93 7.69 4.14
CA LEU A 68 0.32 8.13 4.76
C LEU A 68 0.60 9.61 4.47
N GLN A 69 0.37 10.07 3.23
CA GLN A 69 0.51 11.48 2.88
C GLN A 69 -0.45 12.38 3.66
N HIS A 70 -1.69 11.94 3.88
CA HIS A 70 -2.63 12.68 4.70
C HIS A 70 -2.16 12.77 6.16
N GLN A 71 -1.70 11.66 6.74
CA GLN A 71 -1.18 11.64 8.11
C GLN A 71 0.04 12.55 8.28
N ILE A 72 0.94 12.57 7.28
CA ILE A 72 2.09 13.48 7.29
C ILE A 72 1.62 14.93 7.32
N GLN A 73 0.63 15.30 6.49
CA GLN A 73 0.10 16.65 6.45
C GLN A 73 -0.56 17.05 7.78
N GLU A 74 -1.35 16.17 8.38
CA GLU A 74 -1.98 16.39 9.68
C GLU A 74 -0.92 16.58 10.78
N LEU A 75 0.06 15.69 10.86
CA LEU A 75 1.15 15.78 11.83
C LEU A 75 1.99 17.04 11.63
N GLN A 76 2.26 17.43 10.39
CA GLN A 76 2.99 18.66 10.09
C GLN A 76 2.23 19.89 10.59
N ALA A 77 0.92 19.96 10.33
CA ALA A 77 0.06 21.04 10.79
C ALA A 77 -0.01 21.10 12.32
N GLU A 78 -0.12 19.95 12.98
CA GLU A 78 -0.10 19.87 14.44
C GLU A 78 1.27 20.29 15.01
N ASN A 79 2.37 19.86 14.39
CA ASN A 79 3.70 20.27 14.81
C ASN A 79 3.88 21.78 14.70
N THR A 80 3.45 22.39 13.58
CA THR A 80 3.49 23.85 13.40
C THR A 80 2.65 24.57 14.47
N ARG A 81 1.46 24.07 14.80
CA ARG A 81 0.61 24.62 15.87
C ARG A 81 1.31 24.55 17.23
N LEU A 82 1.87 23.39 17.58
CA LEU A 82 2.57 23.18 18.85
C LEU A 82 3.85 24.02 18.94
N GLN A 83 4.60 24.15 17.84
CA GLN A 83 5.75 25.04 17.76
C GLN A 83 5.34 26.49 18.00
N GLY A 84 4.25 26.95 17.40
CA GLY A 84 3.70 28.29 17.67
C GLY A 84 3.30 28.49 19.13
N HIS A 85 2.71 27.47 19.78
CA HIS A 85 2.41 27.53 21.21
C HIS A 85 3.68 27.60 22.06
N VAL A 86 4.69 26.78 21.77
CA VAL A 86 5.98 26.80 22.48
C VAL A 86 6.66 28.16 22.32
N GLU A 87 6.61 28.74 21.12
CA GLU A 87 7.18 30.06 20.84
C GLU A 87 6.45 31.16 21.62
N HIS A 88 5.11 31.10 21.70
CA HIS A 88 4.32 32.00 22.53
C HIS A 88 4.63 31.85 24.03
N LEU A 89 4.72 30.62 24.53
CA LEU A 89 5.06 30.36 25.92
C LEU A 89 6.49 30.82 26.24
N LYS A 90 7.45 30.62 25.33
CA LYS A 90 8.85 31.02 25.55
C LYS A 90 9.07 32.52 25.53
N ASN A 91 8.30 33.26 24.73
CA ASN A 91 8.49 34.70 24.55
C ASN A 91 7.64 35.57 25.49
N ASP A 92 6.76 34.97 26.29
CA ASP A 92 5.94 35.67 27.28
C ASP A 92 6.22 35.13 28.71
N PRO A 93 7.11 35.78 29.47
CA PRO A 93 7.46 35.36 30.83
C PRO A 93 6.25 35.24 31.78
N ASP A 94 5.22 36.06 31.55
CA ASP A 94 4.01 36.07 32.37
C ASP A 94 3.14 34.82 32.10
N ALA A 95 3.19 34.26 30.89
CA ALA A 95 2.46 33.04 30.54
C ALA A 95 3.08 31.78 31.19
N ILE A 96 4.42 31.72 31.26
CA ILE A 96 5.12 30.64 31.98
C ILE A 96 4.84 30.70 33.47
N GLU A 97 4.88 31.91 34.04
CA GLU A 97 4.61 32.10 35.46
C GLU A 97 3.16 31.72 35.82
N HIS A 98 2.19 32.05 34.97
CA HIS A 98 0.80 31.68 35.17
C HIS A 98 0.57 30.15 35.12
N GLU A 99 1.11 29.46 34.11
CA GLU A 99 1.04 27.98 34.03
C GLU A 99 1.75 27.29 35.20
N ALA A 100 2.92 27.79 35.60
CA ALA A 100 3.69 27.25 36.72
C ALA A 100 2.97 27.41 38.07
N ARG A 101 2.28 28.54 38.28
CA ARG A 101 1.44 28.77 39.47
C ARG A 101 0.19 27.87 39.47
N GLU A 102 -0.51 27.76 38.34
CA GLU A 102 -1.77 27.02 38.24
C GLU A 102 -1.58 25.49 38.29
N ARG A 103 -0.63 24.94 37.52
CA ARG A 103 -0.46 23.48 37.40
C ARG A 103 0.52 22.88 38.39
N LEU A 104 1.57 23.63 38.72
CA LEU A 104 2.71 23.11 39.48
C LEU A 104 2.82 23.74 40.87
N HIS A 105 1.95 24.71 41.20
CA HIS A 105 1.96 25.45 42.47
C HIS A 105 3.35 26.05 42.79
N TYR A 106 4.13 26.38 41.75
CA TYR A 106 5.45 26.96 41.91
C TYR A 106 5.36 28.43 42.34
N THR A 107 6.24 28.81 43.27
CA THR A 107 6.38 30.19 43.77
C THR A 107 7.77 30.74 43.42
N ARG A 108 7.91 32.06 43.32
CA ARG A 108 9.23 32.66 43.10
C ARG A 108 10.14 32.45 44.32
N PRO A 109 11.47 32.37 44.13
CA PRO A 109 12.41 32.42 45.26
C PRO A 109 12.20 33.70 46.07
N GLY A 110 11.70 33.58 47.30
CA GLY A 110 11.41 34.72 48.19
C GLY A 110 9.93 35.04 48.45
N GLU A 111 8.98 34.34 47.82
CA GLU A 111 7.55 34.46 48.18
C GLU A 111 7.23 33.70 49.49
N VAL A 112 6.44 34.31 50.38
CA VAL A 112 6.00 33.73 51.66
C VAL A 112 4.56 33.22 51.51
N ILE A 113 4.37 31.92 51.68
CA ILE A 113 3.03 31.30 51.64
C ILE A 113 2.28 31.65 52.93
N TYR A 114 1.24 32.48 52.83
CA TYR A 114 0.37 32.81 53.96
C TYR A 114 -0.85 31.88 53.95
N THR A 115 -0.80 30.76 54.68
CA THR A 115 -2.00 29.97 54.92
C THR A 115 -2.82 30.64 56.00
N LEU A 116 -4.00 31.16 55.65
CA LEU A 116 -4.98 31.52 56.65
C LEU A 116 -5.44 30.22 57.32
N ASN A 117 -4.86 29.90 58.48
CA ASN A 117 -5.48 28.94 59.38
C ASN A 117 -6.86 29.50 59.70
N GLU A 118 -7.91 28.77 59.31
CA GLU A 118 -9.23 29.08 59.82
C GLU A 118 -9.14 29.16 61.35
N PRO A 119 -9.70 30.22 61.98
CA PRO A 119 -9.73 30.29 63.42
C PRO A 119 -10.52 29.08 63.90
N THR A 120 -9.81 28.08 64.42
CA THR A 120 -10.46 26.98 65.13
C THR A 120 -11.28 27.63 66.23
N ALA A 121 -12.60 27.52 66.10
CA ALA A 121 -13.60 28.08 66.97
C ALA A 121 -13.25 27.82 68.46
N PRO A 122 -13.60 28.75 69.36
CA PRO A 122 -13.15 28.70 70.76
C PRO A 122 -13.53 27.38 71.42
N ALA A 123 -12.52 26.73 72.01
CA ALA A 123 -12.70 25.56 72.84
C ALA A 123 -13.76 25.85 73.93
N THR A 124 -14.88 25.13 73.86
CA THR A 124 -15.91 25.19 74.89
C THR A 124 -15.30 24.63 76.19
N PRO A 125 -15.32 25.38 77.30
CA PRO A 125 -14.76 24.89 78.55
C PRO A 125 -15.72 23.84 79.14
N ALA A 126 -15.33 22.57 79.07
CA ALA A 126 -15.99 21.52 79.82
C ALA A 126 -15.53 21.61 81.28
N HIS A 127 -16.42 22.11 82.14
CA HIS A 127 -16.22 22.23 83.57
C HIS A 127 -16.71 20.96 84.28
N LYS A 128 -15.89 20.54 85.27
CA LYS A 128 -16.14 19.62 86.39
C LYS A 128 -15.65 18.18 86.25
#